data_AF-A0ABD5DDE1-F1
#
_entry.id   AF-A0ABD5DDE1-F1
#
_cell.length_a   1.000
_cell.length_b   1.000
_cell.length_c   1.000
_cell.angle_alpha   90.00
_cell.angle_beta   90.00
_cell.angle_gamma   90.00
#
_symmetry.space_group_name_H-M   'P 1'
#
loop_
_entity.id
_entity.type
_entity.pdbx_description
1 polymer ?
#
loop_
_entity_poly.entity_id
_entity_poly.type
_entity_poly.pdbx_seq_one_letter_code
_entity_poly.pdbx_strand_id
1 'polypeptide(L)'
;IKKSAGIKTAVSDFEKQYNVKVNLQEMPYAQQLEKLRLDGPAGIGPDVLVIPNDQLGGAVVQGLLSPLSVDQAKQDAFTPASINAFRMDNALYGIPKAVETLVLIYNKDLI
;
A
#
# COMPACT_ATOMS: atom_id res chain seq x y z
N ILE A 1 -11.00 15.62 0.76
CA ILE A 1 -11.93 14.56 1.20
C ILE A 1 -11.10 13.45 1.84
N LYS A 2 -11.46 13.02 3.06
CA LYS A 2 -10.84 11.86 3.71
C LYS A 2 -11.21 10.58 2.95
N LYS A 3 -10.22 9.91 2.34
CA LYS A 3 -10.39 8.65 1.59
C LYS A 3 -10.84 7.49 2.48
N SER A 4 -10.55 7.54 3.79
CA SER A 4 -10.95 6.57 4.82
C SER A 4 -12.46 6.33 4.87
N ALA A 5 -13.26 7.32 4.47
CA ALA A 5 -14.70 7.16 4.35
C ALA A 5 -15.10 6.03 3.37
N GLY A 6 -14.32 5.79 2.32
CA GLY A 6 -14.60 4.78 1.29
C GLY A 6 -14.36 3.33 1.72
N ILE A 7 -13.74 3.09 2.88
CA ILE A 7 -13.41 1.74 3.36
C ILE A 7 -14.06 1.39 4.71
N LYS A 8 -14.97 2.23 5.22
CA LYS A 8 -15.59 2.04 6.54
C LYS A 8 -16.27 0.68 6.69
N THR A 9 -17.01 0.23 5.67
CA THR A 9 -17.69 -1.07 5.69
C THR A 9 -16.70 -2.21 5.77
N ALA A 10 -15.67 -2.20 4.91
CA ALA A 10 -14.63 -3.23 4.91
C ALA A 10 -13.90 -3.33 6.26
N VAL A 11 -13.63 -2.19 6.90
CA VAL A 11 -13.05 -2.16 8.24
C VAL A 11 -13.99 -2.80 9.26
N SER A 12 -15.27 -2.42 9.29
CA SER A 12 -16.23 -2.98 10.24
C SER A 12 -16.40 -4.50 10.07
N ASP A 13 -16.42 -4.98 8.83
CA ASP A 13 -16.55 -6.41 8.54
C ASP A 13 -15.30 -7.18 8.96
N PHE A 14 -14.10 -6.62 8.72
CA PHE A 14 -12.83 -7.21 9.16
C PHE A 14 -12.73 -7.28 10.68
N GLU A 15 -13.07 -6.20 11.39
CA GLU A 15 -13.08 -6.16 12.86
C GLU A 15 -14.02 -7.23 13.46
N LYS A 16 -15.21 -7.40 12.88
CA LYS A 16 -16.17 -8.44 13.31
C LYS A 16 -15.69 -9.85 13.01
N GLN A 17 -15.15 -10.08 11.82
CA GLN A 17 -14.72 -11.40 11.38
C GLN A 17 -13.54 -11.92 12.19
N TYR A 18 -12.57 -11.05 12.48
CA TYR A 18 -11.32 -11.43 13.12
C TYR A 18 -11.24 -11.05 14.60
N ASN A 19 -12.27 -10.40 15.15
CA ASN A 19 -12.32 -9.91 16.53
C ASN A 19 -11.08 -9.05 16.89
N VAL A 20 -10.78 -8.09 16.02
CA VAL A 20 -9.67 -7.14 16.15
C VAL A 20 -10.18 -5.71 16.04
N LYS A 21 -9.33 -4.74 16.41
CA LYS A 21 -9.59 -3.31 16.20
C LYS A 21 -8.64 -2.75 15.15
N VAL A 22 -9.17 -2.02 14.18
CA VAL A 22 -8.40 -1.38 13.11
C VAL A 22 -8.34 0.12 13.37
N ASN A 23 -7.13 0.62 13.63
CA ASN A 23 -6.87 2.06 13.77
C ASN A 23 -6.42 2.64 12.43
N LEU A 24 -7.29 3.40 11.76
CA LEU A 24 -6.96 4.06 10.49
C LEU A 24 -6.27 5.40 10.73
N GLN A 25 -5.05 5.54 10.19
CA GLN A 25 -4.34 6.81 10.12
C GLN A 25 -4.26 7.29 8.66
N GLU A 26 -4.94 8.41 8.36
CA GLU A 26 -4.78 9.07 7.07
C GLU A 26 -3.66 10.09 7.09
N MET A 27 -2.83 10.05 6.05
CA MET A 27 -1.68 10.90 5.88
C MET A 27 -1.51 11.27 4.40
N PRO A 28 -1.03 12.49 4.09
CA PRO A 28 -0.58 12.80 2.74
C PRO A 28 0.50 11.82 2.30
N TYR A 29 0.35 11.32 1.08
CA TYR A 29 1.22 10.30 0.51
C TYR A 29 2.72 10.59 0.65
N ALA A 30 3.13 11.81 0.32
CA ALA A 30 4.52 12.25 0.40
C ALA A 30 5.13 12.22 1.81
N GLN A 31 4.31 12.13 2.86
CA GLN A 31 4.75 12.15 4.26
C GLN A 31 4.80 10.75 4.87
N GLN A 32 4.22 9.74 4.23
CA GLN A 32 4.06 8.40 4.80
C GLN A 32 5.41 7.74 5.09
N LEU A 33 6.34 7.78 4.13
CA LEU A 33 7.63 7.11 4.29
C LEU A 33 8.56 7.84 5.27
N GLU A 34 8.60 9.17 5.23
CA GLU A 34 9.37 9.96 6.21
C GLU A 34 8.87 9.73 7.64
N LYS A 35 7.54 9.66 7.83
CA LYS A 35 7.00 9.33 9.14
C LYS A 35 7.36 7.90 9.56
N LEU A 36 7.25 6.93 8.67
CA LEU A 36 7.64 5.55 8.96
C LEU A 36 9.12 5.45 9.37
N ARG A 37 10.00 6.25 8.76
CA ARG A 37 11.42 6.32 9.10
C ARG A 37 11.68 6.79 10.53
N LEU A 38 10.82 7.67 11.05
CA LEU A 38 10.89 8.18 12.42
C LEU A 38 10.20 7.22 13.41
N ASP A 39 9.00 6.76 13.08
CA ASP A 39 8.13 6.01 13.98
C ASP A 39 8.49 4.52 14.04
N GLY A 40 9.05 3.96 12.96
CA GLY A 40 9.42 2.55 12.84
C GLY A 40 10.43 2.12 13.91
N PRO A 41 11.62 2.77 14.01
CA PRO A 41 12.60 2.46 15.05
C PRO A 41 12.09 2.71 16.47
N ALA A 42 11.13 3.62 16.63
CA ALA A 42 10.49 3.91 17.92
C ALA A 42 9.40 2.90 18.30
N GLY A 43 9.06 1.95 17.42
CA GLY A 43 8.03 0.94 17.68
C GLY A 43 6.60 1.47 17.70
N ILE A 44 6.37 2.67 17.14
CA ILE A 44 5.05 3.33 17.10
C ILE A 44 4.51 3.47 15.66
N GLY A 45 5.19 2.88 14.69
CA GLY A 45 4.74 2.83 13.30
C GLY A 45 3.51 1.95 13.09
N PRO A 46 2.86 2.04 11.92
CA PRO A 46 1.72 1.19 11.58
C PRO A 46 2.15 -0.26 11.29
N ASP A 47 1.25 -1.21 11.54
CA ASP A 47 1.46 -2.62 11.14
C ASP A 47 1.34 -2.82 9.64
N VAL A 48 0.45 -2.06 8.98
CA VAL A 48 0.18 -2.11 7.54
C VAL A 48 0.08 -0.70 7.00
N LEU A 49 0.71 -0.47 5.84
CA LEU A 49 0.73 0.83 5.17
C LEU A 49 0.50 0.68 3.67
N VAL A 50 0.23 1.81 3.02
CA VAL A 50 0.13 1.92 1.57
C VAL A 50 1.22 2.87 1.11
N ILE A 51 2.05 2.43 0.16
CA ILE A 51 3.13 3.22 -0.45
C ILE A 51 3.06 3.14 -1.98
N PRO A 52 3.67 4.09 -2.70
CA PRO A 52 3.97 3.89 -4.12
C PRO A 52 4.84 2.68 -4.34
N ASN A 53 4.72 2.06 -5.52
CA ASN A 53 5.72 1.11 -5.97
C ASN A 53 7.06 1.79 -6.28
N ASP A 54 7.09 3.06 -6.71
CA ASP A 54 8.34 3.79 -6.99
C ASP A 54 9.19 4.09 -5.74
N GLN A 55 8.59 4.15 -4.55
CA GLN A 55 9.35 4.32 -3.30
C GLN A 55 9.76 3.00 -2.63
N LEU A 56 9.37 1.84 -3.19
CA LEU A 56 9.65 0.54 -2.60
C LEU A 56 11.15 0.33 -2.36
N GLY A 57 11.98 0.57 -3.38
CA GLY A 57 13.41 0.27 -3.31
C GLY A 57 14.10 1.01 -2.16
N GLY A 58 13.81 2.30 -2.00
CA GLY A 58 14.34 3.10 -0.89
C GLY A 58 13.88 2.59 0.48
N ALA A 59 12.60 2.22 0.61
CA ALA A 59 12.03 1.71 1.85
C ALA A 59 12.65 0.35 2.26
N VAL A 60 12.91 -0.54 1.29
CA VAL A 60 13.57 -1.83 1.53
C VAL A 60 15.02 -1.64 1.95
N VAL A 61 15.79 -0.78 1.26
CA VAL A 61 17.19 -0.48 1.61
C VAL A 61 17.32 0.10 3.02
N GLN A 62 16.35 0.90 3.45
CA GLN A 62 16.30 1.48 4.80
C GLN A 62 15.80 0.50 5.87
N GLY A 63 15.41 -0.73 5.51
CA GLY A 63 14.91 -1.74 6.44
C GLY A 63 13.52 -1.41 7.01
N LEU A 64 12.74 -0.58 6.32
CA LEU A 64 11.42 -0.14 6.79
C LEU A 64 10.29 -1.14 6.49
N LEU A 65 10.53 -2.07 5.56
CA LEU A 65 9.53 -3.05 5.12
C LEU A 65 10.03 -4.47 5.38
N SER A 66 9.13 -5.32 5.87
CA SER A 66 9.38 -6.76 5.98
C SER A 66 8.91 -7.49 4.72
N PRO A 67 9.63 -8.54 4.28
CA PRO A 67 9.17 -9.36 3.18
C PRO A 67 7.89 -10.11 3.56
N LEU A 68 7.03 -10.34 2.56
CA LEU A 68 5.76 -11.02 2.69
C LEU A 68 5.86 -12.45 2.13
N SER A 69 5.29 -13.39 2.87
CA SER A 69 5.03 -14.75 2.38
C SER A 69 3.56 -14.87 2.00
N VAL A 70 3.28 -15.03 0.70
CA VAL A 70 1.93 -15.11 0.15
C VAL A 70 1.84 -16.30 -0.79
N ASP A 71 0.80 -17.11 -0.63
CA ASP A 71 0.56 -18.30 -1.46
C ASP A 71 0.53 -17.94 -2.95
N GLN A 72 1.12 -18.79 -3.80
CA GLN A 72 1.21 -18.54 -5.24
C GLN A 72 -0.17 -18.27 -5.87
N ALA A 73 -1.19 -19.05 -5.48
CA ALA A 73 -2.56 -18.86 -5.97
C ALA A 73 -3.14 -17.46 -5.69
N LYS A 74 -2.73 -16.81 -4.59
CA LYS A 74 -3.14 -15.43 -4.28
C LYS A 74 -2.34 -14.42 -5.11
N GLN A 75 -1.08 -14.71 -5.40
CA GLN A 75 -0.26 -13.85 -6.27
C GLN A 75 -0.75 -13.90 -7.72
N ASP A 76 -1.19 -15.08 -8.19
CA ASP A 76 -1.69 -15.30 -9.55
C ASP A 76 -3.02 -14.56 -9.83
N ALA A 77 -3.70 -14.07 -8.79
CA ALA A 77 -4.87 -13.21 -8.94
C ALA A 77 -4.52 -11.79 -9.44
N PHE A 78 -3.23 -11.41 -9.46
CA PHE A 78 -2.76 -10.11 -9.93
C PHE A 78 -2.08 -10.22 -11.29
N THR A 79 -2.05 -9.10 -12.02
CA THR A 79 -1.25 -9.06 -13.25
C THR A 79 0.25 -9.21 -12.91
N PRO A 80 1.04 -9.89 -13.75
CA PRO A 80 2.48 -10.04 -13.52
C PRO A 80 3.19 -8.71 -13.29
N ALA A 81 2.84 -7.67 -14.06
CA ALA A 81 3.42 -6.34 -13.91
C ALA A 81 3.13 -5.74 -12.53
N SER A 82 1.88 -5.83 -12.05
CA SER A 82 1.48 -5.24 -10.78
C SER A 82 2.15 -5.90 -9.57
N ILE A 83 2.21 -7.24 -9.52
CA ILE A 83 2.81 -7.94 -8.37
C ILE A 83 4.33 -7.80 -8.37
N ASN A 84 4.97 -7.79 -9.55
CA ASN A 84 6.41 -7.61 -9.68
C ASN A 84 6.85 -6.19 -9.33
N ALA A 85 5.98 -5.18 -9.45
CA ALA A 85 6.28 -3.82 -9.02
C ALA A 85 6.53 -3.70 -7.50
N PHE A 86 6.12 -4.70 -6.71
CA PHE A 86 6.36 -4.78 -5.27
C PHE A 86 7.44 -5.81 -4.88
N ARG A 87 8.29 -6.22 -5.84
CA ARG A 87 9.42 -7.14 -5.61
C ARG A 87 10.77 -6.42 -5.64
N MET A 88 11.67 -6.85 -4.78
CA MET A 88 13.09 -6.48 -4.78
C MET A 88 13.92 -7.68 -4.36
N ASP A 89 15.03 -7.97 -5.05
CA ASP A 89 15.91 -9.10 -4.78
C ASP A 89 15.16 -10.45 -4.63
N ASN A 90 14.20 -10.68 -5.54
CA ASN A 90 13.33 -11.85 -5.58
C ASN A 90 12.36 -12.03 -4.40
N ALA A 91 12.37 -11.14 -3.41
CA ALA A 91 11.41 -11.09 -2.31
C ALA A 91 10.23 -10.17 -2.63
N LEU A 92 9.04 -10.51 -2.12
CA LEU A 92 7.83 -9.71 -2.24
C LEU A 92 7.68 -8.84 -0.99
N TYR A 93 7.39 -7.55 -1.14
CA TYR A 93 7.29 -6.61 -0.01
C TYR A 93 5.93 -5.91 0.09
N GLY A 94 5.04 -6.14 -0.88
CA GLY A 94 3.73 -5.50 -0.92
C GLY A 94 2.75 -6.25 -1.82
N ILE A 95 1.46 -5.94 -1.66
CA ILE A 95 0.38 -6.47 -2.49
C ILE A 95 -0.28 -5.31 -3.24
N PRO A 96 -0.49 -5.42 -4.57
CA PRO A 96 -1.07 -4.34 -5.34
C PRO A 96 -2.49 -4.03 -4.87
N LYS A 97 -2.73 -2.78 -4.46
CA LYS A 97 -4.08 -2.29 -4.10
C LYS A 97 -4.83 -1.74 -5.30
N ALA A 98 -4.13 -1.06 -6.20
CA ALA A 98 -4.65 -0.49 -7.43
C ALA A 98 -3.51 -0.36 -8.43
N VAL A 99 -3.84 -0.34 -9.72
CA VAL A 99 -2.93 -0.04 -10.82
C VAL A 99 -3.40 1.25 -11.47
N GLU A 100 -2.46 2.14 -11.76
CA GLU A 100 -2.72 3.38 -12.50
C GLU A 100 -1.82 3.47 -13.71
N THR A 101 -2.27 4.21 -14.72
CA THR A 101 -1.51 4.46 -15.94
C THR A 101 -1.80 5.88 -16.42
N LEU A 102 -0.90 6.42 -17.22
CA LEU A 102 -1.07 7.75 -17.80
C LEU A 102 -2.16 7.72 -18.87
N VAL A 103 -3.09 8.67 -18.78
CA VAL A 103 -4.14 8.90 -19.78
C VAL A 103 -4.23 10.39 -20.08
N LEU A 104 -4.57 10.73 -21.33
CA LEU A 104 -4.86 12.10 -21.71
C LEU A 104 -6.36 12.36 -21.51
N ILE A 105 -6.69 13.31 -20.63
CA ILE A 105 -8.04 13.84 -20.47
C ILE A 105 -8.07 15.22 -21.13
N TYR A 106 -8.99 15.43 -22.06
CA TYR A 106 -9.14 16.72 -22.75
C TYR A 106 -10.63 17.10 -22.89
N ASN A 107 -10.88 18.40 -23.05
CA ASN A 107 -12.21 18.93 -23.28
C ASN A 107 -12.52 18.92 -24.79
N LYS A 108 -13.48 18.08 -25.20
CA LYS A 108 -13.91 17.92 -26.60
C LYS A 108 -14.57 19.16 -27.19
N ASP A 109 -15.00 20.12 -26.36
CA ASP A 109 -15.56 21.38 -26.85
C ASP A 109 -14.48 22.37 -27.31
N LEU A 110 -13.22 22.13 -26.91
CA LEU A 110 -12.08 23.01 -27.21
C LEU A 110 -11.12 22.44 -28.28
N ILE A 111 -11.21 21.13 -28.56
CA ILE A 111 -10.34 20.38 -29.49
C ILE A 111 -11.15 19.31 -30.21
#